data_AF-A0A8J4H7X8-F1
#
_entry.id   AF-A0A8J4H7X8-F1
#
_cell.length_a   1.000
_cell.length_b   1.000
_cell.length_c   1.000
_cell.angle_alpha   90.00
_cell.angle_beta   90.00
_cell.angle_gamma   90.00
#
_symmetry.space_group_name_H-M   'P 1'
#
loop_
_entity.id
_entity.type
_entity.pdbx_description
1 polymer ?
#
loop_
_entity_poly.entity_id
_entity_poly.type
_entity_poly.pdbx_seq_one_letter_code
_entity_poly.pdbx_strand_id
1 'polypeptide(L)'
;MKWAGKVKATVTEAGNKAKAVAEANRLRAETEAMREEMDRHFRQMGKLMFDARTGRMRELPEIHIRLCVDRILRLERDIEAAQNHMASIRKWSNP
;
A
#
# COMPACT_ATOMS: atom_id res chain seq x y z
N MET A 1 24.33 -14.34 -38.43
CA MET A 1 23.46 -14.71 -37.28
C MET A 1 23.43 -13.72 -36.09
N LYS A 2 24.16 -12.58 -36.08
CA LYS A 2 24.17 -11.65 -34.93
C LYS A 2 22.89 -10.78 -34.75
N TRP A 3 22.08 -10.61 -35.79
CA TRP A 3 20.88 -9.75 -35.76
C TRP A 3 19.69 -10.39 -35.04
N ALA A 4 19.42 -11.68 -35.27
CA ALA A 4 18.34 -12.40 -34.60
C ALA A 4 18.54 -12.49 -33.07
N GLY A 5 19.79 -12.57 -32.61
CA GLY A 5 20.13 -12.56 -31.18
C GLY A 5 19.86 -11.20 -30.51
N LYS A 6 20.19 -10.09 -31.19
CA LYS A 6 19.88 -8.74 -30.69
C LYS A 6 18.37 -8.48 -30.61
N VAL A 7 17.59 -8.91 -31.60
CA VAL A 7 16.12 -8.72 -31.60
C VAL A 7 15.44 -9.54 -30.50
N LYS A 8 15.87 -10.79 -30.26
CA LYS A 8 15.32 -11.59 -29.15
C LYS A 8 15.66 -10.99 -27.79
N ALA A 9 16.88 -10.45 -27.63
CA ALA A 9 17.31 -9.79 -26.40
C ALA A 9 16.47 -8.52 -26.11
N THR A 10 16.23 -7.66 -27.12
CA THR A 10 15.44 -6.43 -26.92
C THR A 10 13.97 -6.70 -26.61
N VAL A 11 13.35 -7.69 -27.26
CA VAL A 11 11.96 -8.09 -26.97
C VAL A 11 11.83 -8.68 -25.56
N THR A 12 12.80 -9.49 -25.14
CA THR A 12 12.82 -10.07 -23.78
C THR A 12 12.98 -8.98 -22.73
N GLU A 13 13.86 -8.01 -22.96
CA GLU A 13 14.08 -6.88 -22.06
C GLU A 13 12.83 -5.98 -21.93
N ALA A 14 12.18 -5.66 -23.05
CA ALA A 14 10.93 -4.90 -23.06
C ALA A 14 9.79 -5.63 -22.33
N GLY A 15 9.68 -6.95 -22.51
CA GLY A 15 8.71 -7.78 -21.79
C GLY A 15 8.93 -7.79 -20.28
N ASN A 16 10.19 -7.84 -19.83
CA ASN A 16 10.52 -7.77 -18.41
C ASN A 16 10.21 -6.39 -17.80
N LYS A 17 10.49 -5.30 -18.54
CA LYS A 17 10.12 -3.94 -18.11
C LYS A 17 8.61 -3.75 -18.01
N ALA A 18 7.83 -4.29 -18.96
CA ALA A 18 6.37 -4.23 -18.91
C ALA A 18 5.80 -4.95 -17.68
N LYS A 19 6.33 -6.14 -17.35
CA LYS A 19 5.96 -6.88 -16.13
C LYS A 19 6.28 -6.09 -14.86
N ALA A 20 7.47 -5.50 -14.79
CA ALA A 20 7.88 -4.66 -13.67
C ALA A 20 6.96 -3.45 -13.46
N VAL A 21 6.56 -2.76 -14.54
CA VAL A 21 5.62 -1.64 -14.48
C VAL A 21 4.22 -2.09 -14.04
N ALA A 22 3.73 -3.20 -14.58
CA ALA A 22 2.42 -3.75 -14.21
C ALA A 22 2.38 -4.11 -12.72
N GLU A 23 3.42 -4.77 -12.21
CA GLU A 23 3.54 -5.12 -10.79
C GLU A 23 3.62 -3.88 -9.91
N ALA A 24 4.42 -2.88 -10.29
CA ALA A 24 4.48 -1.61 -9.54
C ALA A 24 3.12 -0.90 -9.50
N ASN A 25 2.34 -0.94 -10.58
CA ASN A 25 0.99 -0.35 -10.60
C ASN A 25 -0.01 -1.15 -9.74
N ARG A 26 0.09 -2.48 -9.73
CA ARG A 26 -0.71 -3.33 -8.83
C ARG A 26 -0.44 -2.98 -7.37
N LEU A 27 0.84 -2.92 -6.98
CA LEU A 27 1.24 -2.53 -5.62
C LEU A 27 0.77 -1.13 -5.25
N ARG A 28 0.83 -0.16 -6.17
CA ARG A 28 0.27 1.19 -5.94
C ARG A 28 -1.22 1.15 -5.63
N ALA A 29 -2.01 0.45 -6.45
CA ALA A 29 -3.45 0.33 -6.26
C ALA A 29 -3.78 -0.34 -4.91
N GLU A 30 -3.03 -1.38 -4.53
CA GLU A 30 -3.17 -2.03 -3.22
C GLU A 30 -2.85 -1.08 -2.07
N THR A 31 -1.76 -0.30 -2.16
CA THR A 31 -1.43 0.68 -1.11
C THR A 31 -2.45 1.80 -1.01
N GLU A 32 -3.10 2.18 -2.11
CA GLU A 32 -4.17 3.19 -2.07
C GLU A 32 -5.39 2.66 -1.31
N ALA A 33 -5.82 1.43 -1.61
CA ALA A 33 -6.91 0.79 -0.89
C ALA A 33 -6.60 0.63 0.62
N MET A 34 -5.35 0.33 0.97
CA MET A 34 -4.90 0.27 2.37
C MET A 34 -4.96 1.65 3.06
N ARG A 35 -4.59 2.73 2.36
CA ARG A 35 -4.69 4.11 2.88
C ARG A 35 -6.14 4.51 3.11
N GLU A 36 -7.03 4.19 2.17
CA GLU A 36 -8.47 4.41 2.35
C GLU A 36 -9.02 3.64 3.56
N GLU A 37 -8.52 2.43 3.82
CA GLU A 37 -8.87 1.65 5.01
C GLU A 37 -8.37 2.29 6.30
N MET A 38 -7.11 2.75 6.34
CA MET A 38 -6.57 3.51 7.48
C MET A 38 -7.43 4.74 7.78
N ASP A 39 -7.80 5.51 6.76
CA ASP A 39 -8.64 6.68 6.89
C ASP A 39 -10.02 6.36 7.49
N ARG A 40 -10.60 5.20 7.15
CA ARG A 40 -11.85 4.73 7.76
C ARG A 40 -11.65 4.48 9.26
N HIS A 41 -10.56 3.84 9.66
CA HIS A 41 -10.25 3.61 11.08
C HIS A 41 -9.99 4.91 11.84
N PHE A 42 -9.25 5.86 11.26
CA PHE A 42 -9.05 7.18 11.85
C PHE A 42 -10.38 7.93 12.05
N ARG A 43 -11.26 7.94 11.03
CA ARG A 43 -12.60 8.56 11.16
C ARG A 43 -13.44 7.89 12.23
N GLN A 44 -13.41 6.56 12.31
CA GLN A 44 -14.14 5.81 13.34
C GLN A 44 -13.66 6.19 14.75
N MET A 45 -12.34 6.21 14.98
CA MET A 45 -11.78 6.65 16.26
C MET A 45 -12.11 8.12 16.55
N GLY A 46 -11.99 9.00 15.56
CA GLY A 46 -12.35 10.42 15.68
C GLY A 46 -13.80 10.62 16.11
N LYS A 47 -14.74 9.85 15.54
CA LYS A 47 -16.14 9.85 15.95
C LYS A 47 -16.32 9.40 17.41
N LEU A 48 -15.66 8.31 17.81
CA LEU A 48 -15.72 7.81 19.20
C LEU A 48 -15.19 8.85 20.19
N MET A 49 -14.05 9.47 19.88
CA MET A 49 -13.44 10.52 20.72
C MET A 49 -14.34 11.77 20.79
N PHE A 50 -14.96 12.15 19.68
CA PHE A 50 -15.88 13.28 19.63
C PHE A 50 -17.15 13.03 20.45
N ASP A 51 -17.77 11.85 20.29
CA ASP A 51 -18.98 11.48 21.02
C ASP A 51 -18.71 11.42 22.53
N ALA A 52 -17.54 10.90 22.95
CA ALA A 52 -17.13 10.90 24.35
C ALA A 52 -16.90 12.32 24.88
N ARG A 53 -16.20 13.18 24.12
CA ARG A 53 -15.91 14.55 24.53
C ARG A 53 -17.17 15.42 24.63
N THR A 54 -18.18 15.15 23.83
CA THR A 54 -19.46 15.88 23.82
C THR A 54 -20.51 15.31 24.78
N GLY A 55 -20.16 14.26 25.54
CA GLY A 55 -21.08 13.61 26.48
C GLY A 55 -22.19 12.78 25.82
N ARG A 56 -22.12 12.57 24.51
CA ARG A 56 -23.03 11.68 23.75
C ARG A 56 -22.70 10.21 23.98
N MET A 57 -21.50 9.94 24.47
CA MET A 57 -21.02 8.63 24.86
C MET A 57 -20.44 8.73 26.26
N ARG A 58 -20.96 7.91 27.17
CA ARG A 58 -20.61 7.96 28.60
C ARG A 58 -19.23 7.36 28.88
N GLU A 59 -18.87 6.32 28.13
CA GLU A 59 -17.61 5.60 28.25
C GLU A 59 -17.04 5.29 26.87
N LEU A 60 -15.73 5.48 26.74
CA LEU A 60 -15.02 5.22 25.49
C LEU A 60 -14.83 3.70 25.32
N PRO A 61 -15.23 3.10 24.19
CA PRO A 61 -15.12 1.66 24.02
C PRO A 61 -13.68 1.27 23.68
N GLU A 62 -12.82 1.13 24.70
CA GLU A 62 -11.37 0.92 24.56
C GLU A 62 -11.01 -0.25 23.63
N ILE A 63 -11.78 -1.34 23.67
CA ILE A 63 -11.57 -2.49 22.79
C ILE A 63 -11.67 -2.09 21.31
N HIS A 64 -12.65 -1.26 20.94
CA HIS A 64 -12.84 -0.81 19.56
C HIS A 64 -11.71 0.10 19.11
N ILE A 65 -11.22 0.98 20.00
CA ILE A 65 -10.08 1.84 19.70
C ILE A 65 -8.82 1.02 19.51
N ARG A 66 -8.55 0.07 20.41
CA ARG A 66 -7.41 -0.84 20.29
C ARG A 66 -7.44 -1.61 18.97
N LEU A 67 -8.59 -2.14 18.58
CA LEU A 67 -8.74 -2.84 17.29
C LEU A 67 -8.45 -1.91 16.09
N CYS A 68 -8.93 -0.66 16.12
CA CYS A 68 -8.60 0.32 15.09
C CYS A 68 -7.09 0.62 15.03
N VAL A 69 -6.45 0.84 16.19
CA VAL A 69 -5.01 1.09 16.29
C VAL A 69 -4.21 -0.10 15.76
N ASP A 70 -4.52 -1.32 16.22
CA ASP A 70 -3.83 -2.53 15.77
C ASP A 70 -3.94 -2.72 14.25
N ARG A 71 -5.10 -2.38 13.69
CA ARG A 71 -5.34 -2.45 12.25
C ARG A 71 -4.54 -1.40 11.49
N ILE A 72 -4.51 -0.16 11.97
CA ILE A 72 -3.70 0.93 11.39
C ILE A 72 -2.22 0.56 11.39
N LEU A 73 -1.67 0.12 12.53
CA LEU A 73 -0.26 -0.24 12.64
C LEU A 73 0.13 -1.41 11.71
N ARG A 74 -0.80 -2.33 11.44
CA ARG A 74 -0.59 -3.38 10.44
C ARG A 74 -0.56 -2.81 9.02
N LEU A 75 -1.55 -1.99 8.67
CA LEU A 75 -1.64 -1.36 7.36
C LEU A 75 -0.41 -0.49 7.06
N GLU A 76 0.12 0.23 8.05
CA GLU A 76 1.36 1.01 7.92
C GLU A 76 2.55 0.12 7.52
N ARG A 77 2.74 -1.00 8.21
CA ARG A 77 3.82 -1.97 7.88
C ARG A 77 3.63 -2.58 6.50
N ASP A 78 2.41 -2.92 6.12
CA ASP A 78 2.11 -3.52 4.83
C ASP A 78 2.35 -2.51 3.69
N ILE A 79 1.98 -1.25 3.88
CA ILE A 79 2.28 -0.14 2.94
C ILE A 79 3.78 0.07 2.82
N GLU A 80 4.52 0.11 3.94
CA GLU A 80 5.97 0.28 3.93
C GLU A 80 6.65 -0.87 3.16
N ALA A 81 6.24 -2.11 3.40
CA ALA A 81 6.75 -3.28 2.68
C ALA A 81 6.48 -3.19 1.17
N ALA A 82 5.25 -2.80 0.77
CA ALA A 82 4.90 -2.61 -0.62
C ALA A 82 5.70 -1.47 -1.27
N GLN A 83 5.93 -0.37 -0.55
CA GLN A 83 6.75 0.76 -1.02
C GLN A 83 8.22 0.36 -1.22
N ASN A 84 8.77 -0.43 -0.30
CA ASN A 84 10.12 -0.98 -0.42
C ASN A 84 10.24 -1.92 -1.64
N HIS A 85 9.22 -2.74 -1.90
CA HIS A 85 9.17 -3.59 -3.08
C HIS A 85 9.06 -2.78 -4.38
N MET A 86 8.21 -1.76 -4.43
CA MET A 86 8.14 -0.84 -5.57
C MET A 86 9.47 -0.12 -5.81
N ALA A 87 10.17 0.30 -4.75
CA ALA A 87 11.49 0.93 -4.85
C ALA A 87 12.54 -0.04 -5.41
N SER A 88 12.51 -1.31 -5.01
CA SER A 88 13.41 -2.32 -5.56
C SER A 88 13.12 -2.53 -7.05
N ILE A 89 11.85 -2.69 -7.45
CA ILE A 89 11.45 -2.83 -8.86
C ILE A 89 11.96 -1.65 -9.71
N ARG A 90 11.84 -0.41 -9.22
CA ARG A 90 12.33 0.78 -9.93
C ARG A 90 13.85 0.77 -10.13
N LYS A 91 14.63 0.28 -9.16
CA LYS A 91 16.10 0.14 -9.30
C LYS A 91 16.48 -0.83 -10.42
N TRP A 92 15.72 -1.89 -10.64
CA TRP A 92 15.96 -2.85 -11.73
C TRP A 92 15.45 -2.36 -13.10
N SER A 93 14.54 -1.38 -13.11
CA SER A 93 13.88 -0.88 -14.31
C SER A 93 14.63 0.27 -14.99
N ASN A 94 15.53 0.95 -14.26
CA ASN A 94 16.26 2.14 -14.70
C ASN A 94 17.78 1.92 -14.49
N PRO A 95 18.47 1.26 -15.45
CA PRO A 95 19.92 1.13 -15.43
C PRO A 95 20.65 2.47 -15.61
#